data_AF-A0A2W4WZU7-F1
#
_entry.id   AF-A0A2W4WZU7-F1
#
_cell.length_a   1.000
_cell.length_b   1.000
_cell.length_c   1.000
_cell.angle_alpha   90.00
_cell.angle_beta   90.00
_cell.angle_gamma   90.00
#
_symmetry.space_group_name_H-M   'P 1'
#
loop_
_entity.id
_entity.type
_entity.pdbx_description
1 polymer ?
#
loop_
_entity_poly.entity_id
_entity_poly.type
_entity_poly.pdbx_seq_one_letter_code
_entity_poly.pdbx_strand_id
1 'polypeptide(L)'
;PLSESIYKITKTGIRVMAGFIIGFDGEKKGAGDRIVQFVEKCSVPTALFSMLQALPDTALWHRLEKENRLLAGKETANIHQTTLMNFVPTRPVEDVAQEYVDAFWNLYDPQKYLDRCYRHYRILGEAPCHNDKSRGPKPKSAKEPFNWHLLKALFIVCWKQGIERETRSTFWLYLFQMIKHNRGGVSSYLTVCAQIEHFLEYRQIVKDEIESQIA
;
A
#
# COMPACT_ATOMS: atom_id res chain seq x y z
N PRO A 1 13.84 16.60 -0.25
CA PRO A 1 12.46 16.34 0.23
C PRO A 1 12.16 14.82 0.30
N LEU A 2 11.13 14.37 1.03
CA LEU A 2 10.85 12.94 1.26
C LEU A 2 10.71 12.12 -0.03
N SER A 3 10.05 12.67 -1.06
CA SER A 3 9.89 12.01 -2.37
C SER A 3 11.23 11.74 -3.07
N GLU A 4 12.21 12.63 -2.93
CA GLU A 4 13.55 12.42 -3.50
C GLU A 4 14.29 11.31 -2.77
N SER A 5 14.15 11.22 -1.44
CA SER A 5 14.74 10.14 -0.66
C SER A 5 14.17 8.79 -1.07
N ILE A 6 12.85 8.69 -1.23
CA ILE A 6 12.19 7.47 -1.73
C ILE A 6 12.74 7.12 -3.12
N TYR A 7 12.78 8.08 -4.04
CA TYR A 7 13.27 7.85 -5.38
C TYR A 7 14.74 7.41 -5.41
N LYS A 8 15.60 8.02 -4.57
CA LYS A 8 17.01 7.61 -4.40
C LYS A 8 17.11 6.16 -3.91
N ILE A 9 16.31 5.76 -2.93
CA ILE A 9 16.27 4.38 -2.41
C ILE A 9 15.76 3.42 -3.49
N THR A 10 14.67 3.74 -4.19
CA THR A 10 14.14 2.86 -5.24
C THR A 10 15.14 2.68 -6.38
N LYS A 11 15.88 3.73 -6.76
CA LYS A 11 16.92 3.65 -7.80
C LYS A 11 18.11 2.75 -7.46
N THR A 12 18.33 2.39 -6.20
CA THR A 12 19.37 1.42 -5.85
C THR A 12 18.89 -0.03 -5.94
N GLY A 13 17.62 -0.25 -6.31
CA GLY A 13 17.02 -1.58 -6.43
C GLY A 13 16.30 -2.04 -5.17
N ILE A 14 16.00 -1.12 -4.23
CA ILE A 14 15.29 -1.42 -2.99
C ILE A 14 13.79 -1.10 -3.17
N ARG A 15 12.95 -2.12 -3.04
CA ARG A 15 11.49 -1.94 -3.03
C ARG A 15 11.06 -1.18 -1.77
N VAL A 16 10.26 -0.13 -1.95
CA VAL A 16 9.75 0.69 -0.85
C VAL A 16 8.31 0.31 -0.55
N MET A 17 8.01 0.14 0.73
CA MET A 17 6.66 0.10 1.30
C MET A 17 6.53 1.29 2.24
N ALA A 18 5.36 1.92 2.30
CA ALA A 18 5.15 3.09 3.14
C ALA A 18 3.93 2.91 4.04
N GLY A 19 4.03 3.39 5.28
CA GLY A 19 2.93 3.49 6.23
C GLY A 19 2.48 4.94 6.36
N PHE A 20 1.17 5.16 6.38
CA PHE A 20 0.54 6.46 6.53
C PHE A 20 -0.53 6.39 7.62
N ILE A 21 -0.67 7.48 8.36
CA ILE A 21 -1.67 7.63 9.41
C ILE A 21 -2.37 8.98 9.20
N ILE A 22 -3.70 8.99 9.27
CA ILE A 22 -4.55 10.20 9.21
C ILE A 22 -5.27 10.42 10.55
N GLY A 23 -5.72 11.63 10.83
CA GLY A 23 -6.51 11.95 12.03
C GLY A 23 -5.71 12.56 13.18
N PHE A 24 -4.56 13.18 12.88
CA PHE A 24 -3.80 13.94 13.89
C PHE A 24 -4.52 15.25 14.28
N ASP A 25 -4.29 15.71 15.51
CA ASP A 25 -4.74 17.03 15.96
C ASP A 25 -4.14 18.15 15.10
N GLY A 26 -4.97 19.10 14.70
CA GLY A 26 -4.61 20.21 13.80
C GLY A 26 -4.43 19.80 12.33
N GLU A 27 -4.74 18.56 11.95
CA GLU A 27 -4.69 18.10 10.57
C GLU A 27 -5.70 18.85 9.68
N LYS A 28 -5.21 19.37 8.56
CA LYS A 28 -6.03 20.10 7.59
C LYS A 28 -6.82 19.13 6.71
N LYS A 29 -8.06 19.52 6.35
CA LYS A 29 -8.90 18.80 5.37
C LYS A 29 -8.15 18.42 4.09
N GLY A 30 -8.55 17.31 3.48
CA GLY A 30 -7.92 16.72 2.30
C GLY A 30 -6.60 16.02 2.58
N ALA A 31 -6.39 15.52 3.80
CA ALA A 31 -5.16 14.80 4.16
C ALA A 31 -5.06 13.46 3.42
N GLY A 32 -6.17 12.74 3.29
CA GLY A 32 -6.25 11.50 2.51
C GLY A 32 -5.80 11.70 1.05
N ASP A 33 -6.31 12.74 0.38
CA ASP A 33 -5.92 13.06 -1.00
C ASP A 33 -4.43 13.37 -1.15
N ARG A 34 -3.86 14.13 -0.22
CA ARG A 34 -2.42 14.43 -0.24
C ARG A 34 -1.59 13.16 -0.08
N ILE A 35 -2.04 12.21 0.74
CA ILE A 35 -1.40 10.90 0.88
C ILE A 35 -1.48 10.10 -0.43
N VAL A 36 -2.67 10.03 -1.06
CA VAL A 36 -2.84 9.37 -2.37
C VAL A 36 -1.89 9.98 -3.40
N GLN A 37 -1.89 11.31 -3.54
CA GLN A 37 -1.03 12.02 -4.48
C GLN A 37 0.46 11.76 -4.21
N PHE A 38 0.86 11.69 -2.94
CA PHE A 38 2.23 11.39 -2.55
C PHE A 38 2.63 9.96 -2.91
N VAL A 39 1.76 8.97 -2.63
CA VAL A 39 1.96 7.55 -2.99
C VAL A 39 2.08 7.39 -4.50
N GLU A 40 1.21 8.04 -5.26
CA GLU A 40 1.24 8.03 -6.72
C GLU A 40 2.51 8.67 -7.27
N LYS A 41 2.87 9.86 -6.77
CA LYS A 41 4.09 10.58 -7.17
C LYS A 41 5.35 9.74 -6.93
N CYS A 42 5.42 9.05 -5.80
CA CYS A 42 6.58 8.24 -5.43
C CYS A 42 6.53 6.82 -6.00
N SER A 43 5.45 6.45 -6.70
CA SER A 43 5.20 5.11 -7.20
C SER A 43 5.35 4.04 -6.13
N VAL A 44 4.81 4.25 -4.92
CA VAL A 44 4.91 3.27 -3.83
C VAL A 44 3.85 2.19 -4.05
N PRO A 45 4.20 0.92 -4.32
CA PRO A 45 3.21 -0.10 -4.66
C PRO A 45 2.25 -0.39 -3.50
N THR A 46 2.83 -0.61 -2.32
CA THR A 46 2.10 -0.98 -1.10
C THR A 46 2.13 0.16 -0.09
N ALA A 47 0.96 0.75 0.14
CA ALA A 47 0.75 1.85 1.08
C ALA A 47 -0.16 1.39 2.22
N LEU A 48 0.41 1.06 3.37
CA LEU A 48 -0.36 0.75 4.58
C LEU A 48 -0.96 2.05 5.08
N PHE A 49 -2.28 2.11 5.27
CA PHE A 49 -2.96 3.34 5.61
C PHE A 49 -3.99 3.08 6.71
N SER A 50 -3.89 3.82 7.82
CA SER A 50 -4.77 3.67 8.99
C SER A 50 -5.18 5.03 9.56
N MET A 51 -6.23 5.03 10.38
CA MET A 51 -6.56 6.16 11.25
C MET A 51 -5.76 6.10 12.55
N LEU A 52 -5.51 7.25 13.16
CA LEU A 52 -4.75 7.36 14.39
C LEU A 52 -5.52 6.76 15.57
N GLN A 53 -4.88 5.86 16.30
CA GLN A 53 -5.37 5.38 17.58
C GLN A 53 -4.30 5.63 18.65
N ALA A 54 -4.74 6.10 19.81
CA ALA A 54 -3.89 6.31 20.97
C ALA A 54 -3.68 4.97 21.69
N LEU A 55 -2.46 4.42 21.60
CA LEU A 55 -2.08 3.21 22.30
C LEU A 55 -1.92 3.48 23.81
N PRO A 56 -2.37 2.57 24.69
CA PRO A 56 -2.18 2.70 26.14
C PRO A 56 -0.74 3.04 26.52
N ASP A 57 -0.58 3.85 27.57
CA ASP A 57 0.71 4.27 28.15
C ASP A 57 1.66 5.04 27.19
N THR A 58 1.15 5.49 26.05
CA THR A 58 1.91 6.41 25.17
C THR A 58 1.74 7.86 25.59
N ALA A 59 2.68 8.72 25.19
CA ALA A 59 2.59 10.16 25.42
C ALA A 59 1.30 10.78 24.85
N LEU A 60 0.82 10.27 23.71
CA LEU A 60 -0.45 10.69 23.12
C LEU A 60 -1.64 10.28 24.00
N TRP A 61 -1.62 9.05 24.52
CA TRP A 61 -2.68 8.52 25.38
C TRP A 61 -2.78 9.30 26.69
N HIS A 62 -1.68 9.50 27.42
CA HIS A 62 -1.68 10.31 28.65
C HIS A 62 -2.15 11.75 28.42
N ARG A 63 -1.79 12.34 27.27
CA ARG A 63 -2.26 13.68 26.89
C ARG A 63 -3.77 13.70 26.69
N LEU A 64 -4.31 12.76 25.90
CA LEU A 64 -5.74 12.67 25.59
C LEU A 64 -6.57 12.31 26.82
N GLU A 65 -6.03 11.49 27.73
CA GLU A 65 -6.64 11.19 29.04
C GLU A 65 -6.79 12.48 29.86
N LYS A 66 -5.71 13.26 30.00
CA LYS A 66 -5.73 14.55 30.70
C LYS A 66 -6.69 15.55 30.06
N GLU A 67 -6.84 15.51 28.73
CA GLU A 67 -7.76 16.35 27.97
C GLU A 67 -9.22 15.83 28.00
N ASN A 68 -9.50 14.68 28.63
CA ASN A 68 -10.81 14.01 28.63
C ASN A 68 -11.35 13.73 27.22
N ARG A 69 -10.46 13.39 26.28
CA ARG A 69 -10.79 13.11 24.86
C ARG A 69 -10.77 11.64 24.50
N LEU A 70 -10.28 10.75 25.37
CA LEU A 70 -10.36 9.30 25.16
C LEU A 70 -11.81 8.83 25.22
N LEU A 71 -12.20 7.93 24.31
CA LEU A 71 -13.55 7.36 24.27
C LEU A 71 -13.64 6.16 25.24
N ALA A 72 -14.61 6.20 26.16
CA ALA A 72 -14.85 5.13 27.12
C ALA A 72 -15.14 3.80 26.41
N GLY A 73 -14.53 2.71 26.86
CA GLY A 73 -14.69 1.38 26.26
C GLY A 73 -13.93 1.16 24.94
N LYS A 74 -13.21 2.17 24.43
CA LYS A 74 -12.23 2.05 23.32
C LYS A 74 -10.79 2.28 23.80
N GLU A 75 -10.53 2.09 25.09
CA GLU A 75 -9.23 2.33 25.72
C GLU A 75 -8.11 1.46 25.10
N THR A 76 -8.45 0.29 24.56
CA THR A 76 -7.53 -0.56 23.83
C THR A 76 -7.55 -0.23 22.33
N ALA A 77 -6.53 0.48 21.87
CA ALA A 77 -6.25 0.61 20.44
C ALA A 77 -5.97 -0.78 19.86
N ASN A 78 -6.71 -1.16 18.83
CA ASN A 78 -6.59 -2.45 18.16
C ASN A 78 -5.73 -2.37 16.88
N ILE A 79 -5.41 -1.14 16.42
CA ILE A 79 -4.58 -0.83 15.23
C ILE A 79 -5.17 -1.41 13.94
N HIS A 80 -6.44 -1.82 13.95
CA HIS A 80 -7.10 -2.32 12.75
C HIS A 80 -7.44 -1.17 11.81
N GLN A 81 -7.19 -1.36 10.51
CA GLN A 81 -7.54 -0.40 9.45
C GLN A 81 -9.05 -0.22 9.29
N THR A 82 -9.85 -1.10 9.90
CA THR A 82 -11.32 -1.08 9.90
C THR A 82 -11.92 -0.47 11.16
N THR A 83 -11.12 0.16 12.04
CA THR A 83 -11.61 0.73 13.30
C THR A 83 -11.37 2.22 13.34
N LEU A 84 -12.39 2.98 13.74
CA LEU A 84 -12.29 4.42 13.97
C LEU A 84 -11.25 4.78 15.05
N MET A 85 -11.00 6.08 15.17
CA MET A 85 -10.18 6.64 16.24
C MET A 85 -10.79 6.34 17.61
N ASN A 86 -9.95 6.09 18.61
CA ASN A 86 -10.39 5.82 19.99
C ASN A 86 -10.42 7.08 20.88
N PHE A 87 -10.40 8.25 20.26
CA PHE A 87 -10.46 9.55 20.93
C PHE A 87 -11.21 10.54 20.05
N VAL A 88 -11.63 11.67 20.62
CA VAL A 88 -12.28 12.77 19.91
C VAL A 88 -11.21 13.66 19.27
N PRO A 89 -10.99 13.65 17.93
CA PRO A 89 -10.04 14.52 17.22
C PRO A 89 -10.42 16.01 17.24
N THR A 90 -9.51 16.90 16.81
CA THR A 90 -9.79 18.36 16.70
C THR A 90 -10.66 18.75 15.50
N ARG A 91 -11.09 17.81 14.67
CA ARG A 91 -11.99 17.99 13.52
C ARG A 91 -13.04 16.88 13.53
N PRO A 92 -14.22 17.02 12.90
CA PRO A 92 -15.24 15.97 12.90
C PRO A 92 -14.66 14.60 12.50
N VAL A 93 -14.97 13.56 13.26
CA VAL A 93 -14.46 12.19 13.01
C VAL A 93 -14.96 11.66 11.68
N GLU A 94 -16.18 12.08 11.30
CA GLU A 94 -16.85 11.76 10.05
C GLU A 94 -16.07 12.30 8.85
N ASP A 95 -15.56 13.53 8.94
CA ASP A 95 -14.71 14.12 7.90
C ASP A 95 -13.41 13.31 7.73
N VAL A 96 -12.81 12.85 8.84
CA VAL A 96 -11.56 12.06 8.80
C VAL A 96 -11.83 10.67 8.21
N ALA A 97 -12.92 10.05 8.62
CA ALA A 97 -13.30 8.73 8.18
C ALA A 97 -13.69 8.71 6.70
N GLN A 98 -14.41 9.72 6.20
CA GLN A 98 -14.72 9.86 4.79
C GLN A 98 -13.43 10.05 3.97
N GLU A 99 -12.53 10.95 4.38
CA GLU A 99 -11.23 11.12 3.73
C GLU A 99 -10.40 9.83 3.73
N TYR A 100 -10.50 9.04 4.81
CA TYR A 100 -9.82 7.76 4.93
C TYR A 100 -10.37 6.73 3.93
N VAL A 101 -11.69 6.56 3.87
CA VAL A 101 -12.37 5.64 2.95
C VAL A 101 -12.08 6.02 1.49
N ASP A 102 -12.23 7.30 1.14
CA ASP A 102 -12.00 7.79 -0.22
C ASP A 102 -10.55 7.57 -0.66
N ALA A 103 -9.59 7.86 0.22
CA ALA A 103 -8.18 7.62 -0.05
C ALA A 103 -7.87 6.13 -0.17
N PHE A 104 -8.43 5.26 0.68
CA PHE A 104 -8.25 3.81 0.57
C PHE A 104 -8.81 3.27 -0.74
N TRP A 105 -9.99 3.76 -1.16
CA TRP A 105 -10.62 3.39 -2.42
C TRP A 105 -9.77 3.79 -3.63
N ASN A 106 -9.17 4.98 -3.56
CA ASN A 106 -8.33 5.53 -4.62
C ASN A 106 -6.95 4.84 -4.69
N LEU A 107 -6.31 4.57 -3.55
CA LEU A 107 -5.03 3.86 -3.45
C LEU A 107 -5.10 2.47 -4.09
N TYR A 108 -6.22 1.78 -3.91
CA TYR A 108 -6.45 0.41 -4.35
C TYR A 108 -7.47 0.31 -5.48
N ASP A 109 -7.62 1.38 -6.26
CA ASP A 109 -8.21 1.29 -7.58
C ASP A 109 -7.37 0.32 -8.46
N PRO A 110 -7.98 -0.67 -9.14
CA PRO A 110 -7.24 -1.69 -9.88
C PRO A 110 -6.25 -1.11 -10.89
N GLN A 111 -6.66 -0.07 -11.63
CA GLN A 111 -5.85 0.50 -12.71
C GLN A 111 -4.73 1.37 -12.13
N LYS A 112 -5.04 2.26 -11.18
CA LYS A 112 -4.02 3.09 -10.51
C LYS A 112 -2.98 2.23 -9.80
N TYR A 113 -3.40 1.18 -9.09
CA TYR A 113 -2.51 0.24 -8.43
C TYR A 113 -1.57 -0.45 -9.43
N LEU A 114 -2.11 -0.95 -10.55
CA LEU A 114 -1.32 -1.61 -11.59
C LEU A 114 -0.29 -0.66 -12.22
N ASP A 115 -0.71 0.55 -12.58
CA ASP A 115 0.16 1.61 -13.14
C ASP A 115 1.28 1.98 -12.17
N ARG A 116 0.95 2.06 -10.88
CA ARG A 116 1.90 2.36 -9.81
C ARG A 116 2.92 1.26 -9.62
N CYS A 117 2.47 0.00 -9.59
CA CYS A 117 3.35 -1.17 -9.51
C CYS A 117 4.29 -1.24 -10.70
N TYR A 118 3.78 -1.04 -11.91
CA TYR A 118 4.58 -1.05 -13.13
C TYR A 118 5.68 0.03 -13.08
N ARG A 119 5.32 1.28 -12.80
CA ARG A 119 6.29 2.39 -12.67
C ARG A 119 7.38 2.08 -11.64
N HIS A 120 7.01 1.56 -10.48
CA HIS A 120 7.97 1.18 -9.43
C HIS A 120 8.97 0.13 -9.94
N TYR A 121 8.46 -0.95 -10.55
CA TYR A 121 9.30 -2.05 -11.01
C TYR A 121 10.14 -1.73 -12.24
N ARG A 122 9.75 -0.71 -13.03
CA ARG A 122 10.62 -0.14 -14.07
C ARG A 122 11.81 0.60 -13.46
N ILE A 123 11.58 1.42 -12.43
CA ILE A 123 12.67 2.11 -11.71
C ILE A 123 13.61 1.09 -11.07
N LEU A 124 13.08 0.04 -10.42
CA LEU A 124 13.90 -1.03 -9.84
C LEU A 124 14.74 -1.74 -10.90
N GLY A 125 14.18 -2.02 -12.08
CA GLY A 125 14.89 -2.70 -13.16
C GLY A 125 16.08 -1.93 -13.72
N GLU A 126 16.09 -0.61 -13.57
CA GLU A 126 17.17 0.28 -14.01
C GLU A 126 18.28 0.45 -12.95
N ALA A 127 18.12 -0.17 -11.78
CA ALA A 127 19.08 -0.05 -10.70
C ALA A 127 20.48 -0.58 -11.09
N PRO A 128 21.57 0.14 -10.77
CA PRO A 128 22.93 -0.28 -11.10
C PRO A 128 23.27 -1.67 -10.56
N CYS A 129 22.69 -2.05 -9.42
CA CYS A 129 22.90 -3.35 -8.78
C CYS A 129 22.50 -4.57 -9.64
N HIS A 130 21.69 -4.37 -10.68
CA HIS A 130 21.28 -5.42 -11.61
C HIS A 130 22.14 -5.49 -12.87
N ASN A 131 22.85 -4.41 -13.21
CA ASN A 131 23.69 -4.29 -14.42
C ASN A 131 25.19 -4.24 -14.11
N ASP A 132 25.57 -4.16 -12.84
CA ASP A 132 26.95 -4.13 -12.39
C ASP A 132 27.64 -5.49 -12.60
N LYS A 133 28.49 -5.55 -13.64
CA LYS A 133 29.30 -6.72 -13.98
C LYS A 133 30.44 -6.98 -12.99
N SER A 134 30.76 -6.03 -12.11
CA SER A 134 31.79 -6.20 -11.06
C SER A 134 31.26 -6.97 -9.85
N ARG A 135 29.93 -7.06 -9.69
CA ARG A 135 29.32 -7.94 -8.70
C ARG A 135 29.60 -9.39 -9.11
N GLY A 136 30.14 -10.16 -8.17
CA GLY A 136 30.27 -11.61 -8.33
C GLY A 136 28.93 -12.26 -8.71
N PRO A 137 28.95 -13.45 -9.34
CA PRO A 137 27.73 -14.14 -9.72
C PRO A 137 26.79 -14.21 -8.53
N LYS A 138 25.50 -13.89 -8.74
CA LYS A 138 24.49 -14.07 -7.70
C LYS A 138 24.68 -15.46 -7.12
N PRO A 139 24.74 -15.64 -5.78
CA PRO A 139 24.82 -16.96 -5.20
C PRO A 139 23.73 -17.80 -5.87
N LYS A 140 24.11 -18.95 -6.43
CA LYS A 140 23.13 -19.86 -7.03
C LYS A 140 22.14 -20.16 -5.93
N SER A 141 20.97 -19.50 -5.97
CA SER A 141 19.88 -19.82 -5.06
C SER A 141 19.74 -21.32 -5.12
N ALA A 142 19.64 -21.97 -3.95
CA ALA A 142 19.25 -23.36 -3.90
C ALA A 142 18.09 -23.52 -4.90
N LYS A 143 18.18 -24.52 -5.79
CA LYS A 143 17.10 -24.78 -6.74
C LYS A 143 15.86 -25.03 -5.90
N GLU A 144 15.03 -24.00 -5.75
CA GLU A 144 13.75 -24.11 -5.09
C GLU A 144 13.04 -25.27 -5.81
N PRO A 145 12.59 -26.30 -5.08
CA PRO A 145 11.90 -27.41 -5.70
C PRO A 145 10.70 -26.87 -6.48
N PHE A 146 10.36 -27.55 -7.57
CA PHE A 146 9.22 -27.18 -8.39
C PHE A 146 7.96 -27.01 -7.53
N ASN A 147 7.52 -25.76 -7.37
CA ASN A 147 6.42 -25.44 -6.48
C ASN A 147 5.12 -25.32 -7.26
N TRP A 148 4.32 -26.39 -7.22
CA TRP A 148 2.99 -26.42 -7.85
C TRP A 148 2.07 -25.29 -7.37
N HIS A 149 2.24 -24.82 -6.13
CA HIS A 149 1.48 -23.69 -5.60
C HIS A 149 1.86 -22.38 -6.28
N LEU A 150 3.13 -22.19 -6.64
CA LEU A 150 3.59 -21.00 -7.36
C LEU A 150 3.03 -20.96 -8.78
N LEU A 151 2.98 -22.10 -9.47
CA LEU A 151 2.35 -22.19 -10.79
C LEU A 151 0.83 -21.96 -10.73
N LYS A 152 0.16 -22.55 -9.73
CA LYS A 152 -1.26 -22.28 -9.48
C LYS A 152 -1.51 -20.80 -9.21
N ALA A 153 -0.72 -20.17 -8.34
CA ALA A 153 -0.83 -18.75 -8.04
C ALA A 153 -0.59 -17.89 -9.29
N LEU A 154 0.43 -18.21 -10.09
CA LEU A 154 0.69 -17.55 -11.36
C LEU A 154 -0.49 -17.67 -12.33
N PHE A 155 -1.05 -18.87 -12.47
CA PHE A 155 -2.23 -19.10 -13.31
C PHE A 155 -3.43 -18.28 -12.85
N ILE A 156 -3.70 -18.26 -11.54
CA ILE A 156 -4.80 -17.47 -10.95
C ILE A 156 -4.60 -15.98 -11.23
N VAL A 157 -3.39 -15.44 -11.04
CA VAL A 157 -3.09 -14.03 -11.31
C VAL A 157 -3.25 -13.70 -12.79
N CYS A 158 -2.70 -14.52 -13.68
CA CYS A 158 -2.85 -14.34 -15.13
C CYS A 158 -4.31 -14.44 -15.58
N TRP A 159 -5.12 -15.31 -14.96
CA TRP A 159 -6.54 -15.43 -15.25
C TRP A 159 -7.33 -14.22 -14.75
N LYS A 160 -7.21 -13.91 -13.46
CA LYS A 160 -7.91 -12.78 -12.81
C LYS A 160 -7.52 -11.46 -13.50
N GLN A 161 -6.23 -11.11 -13.46
CA GLN A 161 -5.75 -9.82 -13.97
C GLN A 161 -5.70 -9.75 -15.50
N GLY A 162 -5.48 -10.87 -16.18
CA GLY A 162 -5.32 -10.91 -17.63
C GLY A 162 -6.58 -11.19 -18.44
N ILE A 163 -7.68 -11.64 -17.80
CA ILE A 163 -8.92 -11.99 -18.52
C ILE A 163 -10.16 -11.39 -17.84
N GLU A 164 -10.33 -11.63 -16.54
CA GLU A 164 -11.55 -11.28 -15.79
C GLU A 164 -11.65 -9.78 -15.50
N ARG A 165 -10.55 -9.15 -15.08
CA ARG A 165 -10.53 -7.74 -14.68
C ARG A 165 -10.47 -6.79 -15.88
N GLU A 166 -10.98 -5.57 -15.68
CA GLU A 166 -10.91 -4.49 -16.67
C GLU A 166 -9.46 -4.07 -16.99
N THR A 167 -8.52 -4.33 -16.08
CA THR A 167 -7.09 -4.06 -16.21
C THR A 167 -6.37 -4.97 -17.22
N ARG A 168 -7.05 -5.95 -17.84
CA ARG A 168 -6.46 -6.98 -18.71
C ARG A 168 -5.52 -6.48 -19.80
N SER A 169 -5.92 -5.45 -20.54
CA SER A 169 -5.12 -4.94 -21.65
C SER A 169 -3.83 -4.28 -21.14
N THR A 170 -3.94 -3.50 -20.07
CA THR A 170 -2.80 -2.88 -19.38
C THR A 170 -1.89 -3.93 -18.76
N PHE A 171 -2.46 -4.97 -18.13
CA PHE A 171 -1.72 -6.05 -17.48
C PHE A 171 -0.81 -6.78 -18.47
N TRP A 172 -1.33 -7.21 -19.62
CA TRP A 172 -0.52 -7.89 -20.64
C TRP A 172 0.54 -6.98 -21.25
N LEU A 173 0.21 -5.71 -21.50
CA LEU A 173 1.16 -4.71 -21.99
C LEU A 173 2.33 -4.53 -21.01
N TYR A 174 2.04 -4.35 -19.73
CA TYR A 174 3.05 -4.18 -18.70
C TYR A 174 3.85 -5.44 -18.43
N LEU A 175 3.22 -6.61 -18.44
CA LEU A 175 3.93 -7.88 -18.31
C LEU A 175 4.92 -8.08 -19.45
N PHE A 176 4.53 -7.79 -20.70
CA PHE A 176 5.44 -7.82 -21.84
C PHE A 176 6.61 -6.84 -21.67
N GLN A 177 6.33 -5.60 -21.25
CA GLN A 177 7.38 -4.60 -21.00
C GLN A 177 8.31 -5.00 -19.85
N MET A 178 7.80 -5.64 -18.81
CA MET A 178 8.59 -6.19 -17.71
C MET A 178 9.49 -7.33 -18.17
N ILE A 179 8.99 -8.25 -19.00
CA ILE A 179 9.81 -9.31 -19.61
C ILE A 179 10.89 -8.71 -20.53
N LYS A 180 10.62 -7.60 -21.21
CA LYS A 180 11.62 -6.95 -22.07
C LYS A 180 12.69 -6.19 -21.28
N HIS A 181 12.29 -5.44 -20.26
CA HIS A 181 13.17 -4.44 -19.62
C HIS A 181 13.58 -4.76 -18.18
N ASN A 182 12.94 -5.72 -17.50
CA ASN A 182 13.28 -6.14 -16.14
C ASN A 182 12.94 -7.63 -15.91
N ARG A 183 13.59 -8.52 -16.67
CA ARG A 183 13.37 -9.99 -16.60
C ARG A 183 13.52 -10.55 -15.18
N GLY A 184 14.53 -10.08 -14.45
CA GLY A 184 14.80 -10.52 -13.08
C GLY A 184 13.73 -10.11 -12.07
N GLY A 185 13.00 -9.02 -12.35
CA GLY A 185 11.94 -8.50 -11.49
C GLY A 185 10.53 -9.03 -11.79
N VAL A 186 10.32 -9.80 -12.87
CA VAL A 186 8.99 -10.27 -13.30
C VAL A 186 8.27 -11.05 -12.20
N SER A 187 8.96 -11.98 -11.53
CA SER A 187 8.37 -12.77 -10.45
C SER A 187 7.87 -11.88 -9.31
N SER A 188 8.73 -10.99 -8.81
CA SER A 188 8.38 -10.05 -7.75
C SER A 188 7.28 -9.07 -8.17
N TYR A 189 7.28 -8.60 -9.42
CA TYR A 189 6.23 -7.74 -9.97
C TYR A 189 4.87 -8.45 -9.98
N LEU A 190 4.82 -9.71 -10.44
CA LEU A 190 3.59 -10.52 -10.44
C LEU A 190 3.09 -10.80 -9.02
N THR A 191 3.99 -11.04 -8.05
CA THR A 191 3.61 -11.16 -6.64
C THR A 191 2.93 -9.90 -6.13
N VAL A 192 3.46 -8.71 -6.44
CA VAL A 192 2.85 -7.44 -6.02
C VAL A 192 1.54 -7.17 -6.77
N CYS A 193 1.43 -7.55 -8.05
CA CYS A 193 0.16 -7.50 -8.78
C CYS A 193 -0.87 -8.41 -8.12
N ALA A 194 -0.50 -9.60 -7.64
CA ALA A 194 -1.41 -10.53 -6.97
C ALA A 194 -2.00 -9.96 -5.67
N GLN A 195 -1.26 -9.09 -4.96
CA GLN A 195 -1.72 -8.49 -3.71
C GLN A 195 -2.98 -7.64 -3.87
N ILE A 196 -3.26 -7.13 -5.08
CA ILE A 196 -4.47 -6.34 -5.33
C ILE A 196 -5.75 -7.14 -5.08
N GLU A 197 -5.73 -8.48 -5.23
CA GLU A 197 -6.92 -9.29 -4.97
C GLU A 197 -7.37 -9.19 -3.50
N HIS A 198 -6.40 -9.15 -2.57
CA HIS A 198 -6.69 -8.87 -1.17
C HIS A 198 -7.20 -7.43 -1.00
N PHE A 199 -6.52 -6.44 -1.59
CA PHE A 199 -6.90 -5.04 -1.39
C PHE A 199 -8.24 -4.65 -2.01
N LEU A 200 -8.68 -5.32 -3.08
CA LEU A 200 -9.99 -5.06 -3.70
C LEU A 200 -11.16 -5.54 -2.83
N GLU A 201 -10.99 -6.67 -2.17
CA GLU A 201 -11.95 -7.14 -1.16
C GLU A 201 -11.83 -6.27 0.10
N TYR A 202 -10.61 -6.04 0.56
CA TYR A 202 -10.36 -5.35 1.82
C TYR A 202 -10.80 -3.88 1.79
N ARG A 203 -10.68 -3.17 0.66
CA ARG A 203 -11.21 -1.79 0.55
C ARG A 203 -12.73 -1.74 0.75
N GLN A 204 -13.47 -2.79 0.37
CA GLN A 204 -14.91 -2.88 0.59
C GLN A 204 -15.20 -3.12 2.08
N ILE A 205 -14.48 -4.05 2.70
CA ILE A 205 -14.58 -4.28 4.16
C ILE A 205 -14.29 -3.00 4.93
N VAL A 206 -13.21 -2.28 4.58
CA VAL A 206 -12.87 -0.99 5.20
C VAL A 206 -14.01 0.00 5.06
N LYS A 207 -14.59 0.13 3.87
CA LYS A 207 -15.72 1.04 3.65
C LYS A 207 -16.91 0.66 4.54
N ASP A 208 -17.35 -0.60 4.49
CA ASP A 208 -18.55 -1.06 5.17
C ASP A 208 -18.41 -0.95 6.70
N GLU A 209 -17.27 -1.38 7.26
CA GLU A 209 -16.99 -1.32 8.70
C GLU A 209 -16.88 0.13 9.21
N ILE A 210 -16.26 1.03 8.44
CA ILE A 210 -16.13 2.43 8.85
C ILE A 210 -17.46 3.17 8.74
N GLU A 211 -18.21 2.99 7.66
CA GLU A 211 -19.52 3.62 7.48
C GLU A 211 -20.51 3.15 8.56
N SER A 212 -20.49 1.85 8.94
CA SER A 212 -21.35 1.32 10.00
C SER A 212 -21.04 1.87 11.40
N GLN A 213 -19.81 2.32 11.65
CA GLN A 213 -19.42 2.93 12.93
C GLN A 213 -19.80 4.42 13.05
N ILE A 214 -20.19 5.04 11.94
CA ILE A 214 -20.61 6.46 11.86
C ILE A 214 -22.14 6.59 11.86
N ALA A 215 -22.85 5.56 11.39
CA ALA A 215 -24.31 5.49 11.33
C ALA A 215 -24.96 5.39 12.73
#